data_AF-A0A923AJP4-F1
#
_entry.id   AF-A0A923AJP4-F1
#
_cell.length_a   1.000
_cell.length_b   1.000
_cell.length_c   1.000
_cell.angle_alpha   90.00
_cell.angle_beta   90.00
_cell.angle_gamma   90.00
#
_symmetry.space_group_name_H-M   'P 1'
#
loop_
_entity.id
_entity.type
_entity.pdbx_description
1 polymer ?
#
loop_
_entity_poly.entity_id
_entity_poly.type
_entity_poly.pdbx_seq_one_letter_code
_entity_poly.pdbx_strand_id
1 'polypeptide(L)'
;MADLPARTEIGVTTGPIRGSRKIHVGRLQVAMRAIDLEPSSGEPPLNVYDTSGPYTDPAAVIDIAAGLPARRREWIVARGDVESYDGRETRPEDNGLSGPDRSAGVPQFPNVVKRPLRARAGANVSQMHYARRGIITPEMEYVATRENLGREMLREYARDGESFGAAIPDYVTPEFVRDEVARGRAIIPSNINHPESEPMAIGRNFLVKINANIG
;
A
#
# COMPACT_ATOMS: atom_id res chain seq x y z
N MET A 1 -30.96 -29.49 5.73
CA MET A 1 -30.76 -28.05 5.49
C MET A 1 -29.41 -27.73 6.07
N ALA A 2 -28.42 -27.41 5.24
CA ALA A 2 -27.08 -27.13 5.70
C ALA A 2 -27.10 -25.73 6.35
N ASP A 3 -26.74 -25.67 7.62
CA ASP A 3 -26.47 -24.42 8.32
C ASP A 3 -25.36 -23.69 7.56
N LEU A 4 -25.75 -22.63 6.84
CA LEU A 4 -24.81 -21.63 6.38
C LEU A 4 -24.11 -21.09 7.64
N PRO A 5 -22.79 -21.21 7.78
CA PRO A 5 -22.11 -20.61 8.91
C PRO A 5 -22.44 -19.12 8.88
N ALA A 6 -23.11 -18.64 9.93
CA ALA A 6 -23.42 -17.23 10.10
C ALA A 6 -22.12 -16.46 9.86
N ARG A 7 -22.16 -15.47 8.95
CA ARG A 7 -21.05 -14.53 8.75
C ARG A 7 -20.70 -14.03 10.14
N THR A 8 -19.54 -14.41 10.66
CA THR A 8 -19.01 -13.81 11.87
C THR A 8 -18.87 -12.33 11.57
N GLU A 9 -19.83 -11.53 12.05
CA GLU A 9 -19.78 -10.07 11.98
C GLU A 9 -18.62 -9.61 12.86
N ILE A 10 -17.41 -9.70 12.34
CA ILE A 10 -16.32 -8.87 12.84
C ILE A 10 -16.73 -7.47 12.38
N GLY A 11 -17.33 -6.71 13.31
CA GLY A 11 -17.83 -5.35 13.08
C GLY A 11 -16.68 -4.38 12.80
N VAL A 12 -16.14 -4.43 11.58
CA VAL A 12 -15.16 -3.46 11.09
C VAL A 12 -15.92 -2.24 10.61
N THR A 13 -15.54 -1.05 11.09
CA THR A 13 -16.11 0.20 10.58
C THR A 13 -15.69 0.40 9.12
N THR A 14 -16.68 0.50 8.24
CA THR A 14 -16.50 0.79 6.81
C THR A 14 -17.32 2.01 6.40
N GLY A 15 -17.10 2.45 5.17
CA GLY A 15 -17.81 3.56 4.56
C GLY A 15 -16.97 4.85 4.51
N PRO A 16 -17.41 5.85 3.73
CA PRO A 16 -16.66 7.07 3.52
C PRO A 16 -16.31 7.78 4.83
N ILE A 17 -15.08 8.27 4.93
CA ILE A 17 -14.69 9.16 6.04
C ILE A 17 -15.55 10.42 5.95
N ARG A 18 -16.28 10.73 7.03
CA ARG A 18 -17.23 11.85 7.09
C ARG A 18 -16.64 13.15 6.53
N GLY A 19 -17.39 13.81 5.65
CA GLY A 19 -16.98 15.06 5.00
C GLY A 19 -15.96 14.88 3.87
N SER A 20 -15.73 13.66 3.42
CA SER A 20 -14.85 13.38 2.28
C SER A 20 -15.33 12.21 1.44
N ARG A 21 -14.77 12.07 0.24
CA ARG A 21 -15.00 10.93 -0.64
C ARG A 21 -13.68 10.33 -1.09
N LYS A 22 -13.66 9.01 -1.30
CA LYS A 22 -12.53 8.32 -1.93
C LYS A 22 -12.37 8.83 -3.36
N ILE A 23 -11.13 9.10 -3.77
CA ILE A 23 -10.77 9.38 -5.15
C ILE A 23 -9.58 8.52 -5.56
N HIS A 24 -9.43 8.30 -6.86
CA HIS A 24 -8.30 7.59 -7.44
C HIS A 24 -7.66 8.46 -8.53
N VAL A 25 -6.34 8.65 -8.46
CA VAL A 25 -5.60 9.58 -9.31
C VAL A 25 -4.61 8.83 -10.21
N GLY A 26 -4.51 9.26 -11.46
CA GLY A 26 -3.54 8.74 -12.43
C GLY A 26 -3.82 7.31 -12.91
N ARG A 27 -2.92 6.77 -13.74
CA ARG A 27 -3.12 5.47 -14.40
C ARG A 27 -3.09 4.28 -13.44
N LEU A 28 -2.36 4.38 -12.33
CA LEU A 28 -2.26 3.33 -11.32
C LEU A 28 -3.39 3.41 -10.27
N GLN A 29 -4.38 4.30 -10.47
CA GLN A 29 -5.52 4.48 -9.56
C GLN A 29 -5.06 4.70 -8.12
N VAL A 30 -4.20 5.69 -7.91
CA VAL A 30 -3.62 5.98 -6.59
C VAL A 30 -4.69 6.53 -5.66
N ALA A 31 -4.98 5.82 -4.58
CA ALA A 31 -6.02 6.18 -3.63
C ALA A 31 -5.65 7.42 -2.80
N MET A 32 -6.59 8.37 -2.74
CA MET A 32 -6.59 9.56 -1.88
C MET A 32 -8.03 9.80 -1.42
N ARG A 33 -8.25 10.87 -0.64
CA ARG A 33 -9.61 11.38 -0.41
C ARG A 33 -9.68 12.86 -0.70
N ALA A 34 -10.83 13.29 -1.21
CA ALA A 34 -11.11 14.69 -1.49
C ALA A 34 -12.16 15.22 -0.51
N ILE A 35 -11.92 16.44 -0.01
CA ILE A 35 -12.83 17.20 0.83
C ILE A 35 -13.39 18.32 -0.03
N ASP A 36 -14.70 18.32 -0.25
CA ASP A 36 -15.37 19.40 -0.96
C ASP A 36 -15.47 20.63 -0.06
N LEU A 37 -15.16 21.79 -0.62
CA LEU A 37 -15.24 23.07 0.05
C LEU A 37 -16.59 23.74 -0.28
N GLU A 38 -16.94 24.78 0.46
CA GLU A 38 -18.15 25.54 0.21
C GLU A 38 -18.14 26.08 -1.24
N PRO A 39 -19.17 25.84 -2.07
CA PRO A 39 -19.15 26.23 -3.48
C PRO A 39 -18.88 27.72 -3.72
N SER A 40 -19.26 28.58 -2.79
CA SER A 40 -19.03 30.03 -2.84
C SER A 40 -17.56 30.43 -2.70
N SER A 41 -16.68 29.54 -2.20
CA SER A 41 -15.23 29.79 -2.14
C SER A 41 -14.58 29.84 -3.53
N GLY A 42 -15.17 29.17 -4.52
CA GLY A 42 -14.55 28.99 -5.85
C GLY A 42 -13.28 28.13 -5.84
N GLU A 43 -12.96 27.49 -4.72
CA GLU A 43 -11.76 26.67 -4.57
C GLU A 43 -12.03 25.21 -5.01
N PRO A 44 -11.04 24.54 -5.64
CA PRO A 44 -11.15 23.13 -5.94
C PRO A 44 -11.17 22.28 -4.65
N PRO A 45 -11.69 21.05 -4.70
CA PRO A 45 -11.66 20.15 -3.55
C PRO A 45 -10.23 19.93 -3.02
N LEU A 46 -10.09 19.88 -1.70
CA LEU A 46 -8.82 19.61 -1.05
C LEU A 46 -8.55 18.10 -1.06
N ASN A 47 -7.56 17.70 -1.86
CA ASN A 47 -7.05 16.34 -1.86
C ASN A 47 -6.11 16.14 -0.68
N VAL A 48 -6.31 15.05 0.07
CA VAL A 48 -5.47 14.69 1.21
C VAL A 48 -5.04 13.23 1.14
N TYR A 49 -3.91 12.94 1.79
CA TYR A 49 -3.39 11.59 1.89
C TYR A 49 -4.41 10.70 2.61
N ASP A 50 -4.63 9.49 2.09
CA ASP A 50 -5.56 8.53 2.67
C ASP A 50 -4.94 7.13 2.72
N THR A 51 -4.82 6.60 3.93
CA THR A 51 -4.28 5.26 4.24
C THR A 51 -5.37 4.25 4.61
N SER A 52 -6.64 4.63 4.54
CA SER A 52 -7.76 3.76 4.94
C SER A 52 -8.05 2.60 3.97
N GLY A 53 -7.41 2.60 2.80
CA GLY A 53 -7.57 1.57 1.79
C GLY A 53 -9.01 1.44 1.28
N PRO A 54 -9.41 0.24 0.82
CA PRO A 54 -10.76 0.00 0.29
C PRO A 54 -11.89 0.16 1.31
N TYR A 55 -11.61 0.14 2.63
CA TYR A 55 -12.64 0.17 3.67
C TYR A 55 -13.51 1.44 3.66
N THR A 56 -13.01 2.54 3.08
CA THR A 56 -13.73 3.81 2.98
C THR A 56 -14.18 4.14 1.55
N ASP A 57 -13.97 3.21 0.63
CA ASP A 57 -14.46 3.31 -0.74
C ASP A 57 -15.89 2.71 -0.80
N PRO A 58 -16.93 3.52 -1.11
CA PRO A 58 -18.29 3.01 -1.20
C PRO A 58 -18.50 2.03 -2.36
N ALA A 59 -17.58 1.97 -3.32
CA ALA A 59 -17.61 1.00 -4.41
C ALA A 59 -16.97 -0.35 -4.05
N ALA A 60 -16.25 -0.43 -2.91
CA ALA A 60 -15.60 -1.66 -2.49
C ALA A 60 -16.55 -2.56 -1.69
N VAL A 61 -16.56 -3.85 -2.03
CA VAL A 61 -17.20 -4.88 -1.20
C VAL A 61 -16.16 -5.42 -0.24
N ILE A 62 -16.38 -5.22 1.07
CA ILE A 62 -15.48 -5.70 2.12
C ILE A 62 -15.96 -7.06 2.62
N ASP A 63 -15.14 -8.08 2.38
CA ASP A 63 -15.29 -9.41 2.95
C ASP A 63 -13.93 -9.85 3.52
N ILE A 64 -13.83 -9.85 4.84
CA ILE A 64 -12.61 -10.21 5.57
C ILE A 64 -12.27 -11.70 5.45
N ALA A 65 -13.23 -12.57 5.12
CA ALA A 65 -12.96 -13.97 4.85
C ALA A 65 -12.42 -14.14 3.43
N ALA A 66 -12.82 -13.27 2.49
CA ALA A 66 -12.26 -13.24 1.15
C ALA A 66 -10.84 -12.66 1.11
N GLY A 67 -10.59 -11.61 1.90
CA GLY A 67 -9.38 -10.79 1.83
C GLY A 67 -9.51 -9.63 0.84
N LEU A 68 -8.54 -8.72 0.86
CA LEU A 68 -8.53 -7.58 -0.07
C LEU A 68 -8.06 -7.99 -1.48
N PRO A 69 -8.44 -7.25 -2.53
CA PRO A 69 -7.96 -7.49 -3.88
C PRO A 69 -6.43 -7.37 -3.98
N ALA A 70 -5.79 -8.34 -4.63
CA ALA A 70 -4.34 -8.41 -4.83
C ALA A 70 -3.84 -7.46 -5.95
N ARG A 71 -4.07 -6.15 -5.80
CA ARG A 71 -3.88 -5.11 -6.84
C ARG A 71 -2.49 -5.10 -7.49
N ARG A 72 -1.44 -5.42 -6.72
CA ARG A 72 -0.05 -5.43 -7.22
C ARG A 72 0.39 -6.74 -7.86
N ARG A 73 -0.44 -7.80 -7.82
CA ARG A 73 -0.03 -9.14 -8.24
C ARG A 73 0.50 -9.15 -9.66
N GLU A 74 -0.18 -8.46 -10.58
CA GLU A 74 0.22 -8.34 -11.97
C GLU A 74 1.57 -7.62 -12.10
N TRP A 75 1.80 -6.53 -11.37
CA TRP A 75 3.05 -5.78 -11.40
C TRP A 75 4.25 -6.60 -10.91
N ILE A 76 4.01 -7.50 -9.96
CA ILE A 76 5.03 -8.37 -9.39
C ILE A 76 5.39 -9.48 -10.38
N VAL A 77 4.38 -10.13 -10.97
CA VAL A 77 4.58 -11.23 -11.92
C VAL A 77 5.14 -10.74 -13.25
N ALA A 78 4.67 -9.60 -13.77
CA ALA A 78 5.04 -9.06 -15.08
C ALA A 78 6.54 -8.71 -15.20
N ARG A 79 7.27 -8.54 -14.09
CA ARG A 79 8.72 -8.32 -14.12
C ARG A 79 9.52 -9.55 -14.53
N GLY A 80 8.95 -10.74 -14.37
CA GLY A 80 9.63 -12.00 -14.66
C GLY A 80 10.66 -12.42 -13.61
N ASP A 81 10.88 -11.64 -12.54
CA ASP A 81 11.90 -11.92 -11.51
C ASP A 81 11.46 -12.90 -10.41
N VAL A 82 10.19 -13.33 -10.43
CA VAL A 82 9.60 -14.22 -9.43
C VAL A 82 9.22 -15.59 -9.98
N GLU A 83 9.19 -16.57 -9.09
CA GLU A 83 8.62 -17.90 -9.32
C GLU A 83 7.78 -18.33 -8.11
N SER A 84 6.82 -19.22 -8.33
CA SER A 84 6.04 -19.82 -7.25
C SER A 84 6.77 -21.02 -6.65
N TYR A 85 6.61 -21.23 -5.35
CA TYR A 85 7.14 -22.40 -4.66
C TYR A 85 6.10 -22.93 -3.68
N ASP A 86 6.29 -24.16 -3.19
CA ASP A 86 5.38 -24.73 -2.20
C ASP A 86 5.63 -24.08 -0.84
N GLY A 87 4.60 -23.41 -0.33
CA GLY A 87 4.68 -22.68 0.92
C GLY A 87 4.98 -23.59 2.10
N ARG A 88 5.64 -23.04 3.11
CA ARG A 88 5.85 -23.73 4.38
C ARG A 88 4.48 -24.02 5.03
N GLU A 89 4.31 -25.22 5.56
CA GLU A 89 3.17 -25.52 6.43
C GLU A 89 3.28 -24.81 7.77
N THR A 90 2.17 -24.22 8.22
CA THR A 90 2.04 -23.72 9.59
C THR A 90 2.20 -24.86 10.57
N ARG A 91 3.08 -24.64 11.55
CA ARG A 91 3.34 -25.58 12.65
C ARG A 91 2.75 -25.04 13.95
N PRO A 92 2.46 -25.90 14.94
CA PRO A 92 1.92 -25.48 16.24
C PRO A 92 2.74 -24.37 16.92
N GLU A 93 4.07 -24.43 16.82
CA GLU A 93 4.96 -23.43 17.41
C GLU A 93 4.83 -22.03 16.80
N ASP A 94 4.33 -21.91 15.56
CA ASP A 94 4.08 -20.60 14.93
C ASP A 94 2.95 -19.85 15.65
N ASN A 95 2.09 -20.57 16.37
CA ASN A 95 0.96 -20.04 17.13
C ASN A 95 1.16 -20.18 18.65
N GLY A 96 2.40 -20.41 19.10
CA GLY A 96 2.73 -20.53 20.53
C GLY A 96 2.17 -21.78 21.21
N LEU A 97 1.81 -22.81 20.46
CA LEU A 97 1.23 -24.04 20.97
C LEU A 97 2.27 -25.16 21.10
N SER A 98 2.02 -26.08 22.05
CA SER A 98 2.69 -27.38 22.14
C SER A 98 1.64 -28.48 21.98
N GLY A 99 1.68 -29.25 20.88
CA GLY A 99 0.69 -30.31 20.58
C GLY A 99 0.22 -30.32 19.12
N PRO A 100 -0.73 -31.20 18.74
CA PRO A 100 -1.19 -31.32 17.36
C PRO A 100 -2.14 -30.18 16.91
N ASP A 101 -2.69 -29.40 17.86
CA ASP A 101 -3.51 -28.23 17.53
C ASP A 101 -2.64 -27.15 16.87
N ARG A 102 -3.13 -26.60 15.77
CA ARG A 102 -2.46 -25.56 14.98
C ARG A 102 -3.19 -24.22 15.04
N SER A 103 -4.35 -24.12 15.70
CA SER A 103 -5.26 -22.98 15.55
C SER A 103 -5.36 -22.08 16.78
N ALA A 104 -5.01 -22.58 17.97
CA ALA A 104 -5.16 -21.86 19.24
C ALA A 104 -6.61 -21.35 19.47
N GLY A 105 -7.60 -22.02 18.87
CA GLY A 105 -9.00 -21.58 18.87
C GLY A 105 -9.32 -20.39 17.95
N VAL A 106 -8.36 -19.91 17.17
CA VAL A 106 -8.55 -18.84 16.18
C VAL A 106 -8.88 -19.45 14.82
N PRO A 107 -10.00 -19.06 14.18
CA PRO A 107 -10.30 -19.48 12.82
C PRO A 107 -9.17 -19.12 11.86
N GLN A 108 -8.68 -20.09 11.11
CA GLN A 108 -7.68 -19.82 10.08
C GLN A 108 -8.31 -19.01 8.93
N PHE A 109 -7.54 -18.07 8.39
CA PHE A 109 -7.95 -17.36 7.18
C PHE A 109 -8.18 -18.38 6.05
N PRO A 110 -9.35 -18.41 5.40
CA PRO A 110 -9.70 -19.52 4.51
C PRO A 110 -8.90 -19.51 3.20
N ASN A 111 -8.44 -18.34 2.76
CA ASN A 111 -7.76 -18.16 1.48
C ASN A 111 -6.22 -18.09 1.63
N VAL A 112 -5.63 -18.98 2.43
CA VAL A 112 -4.17 -19.04 2.59
C VAL A 112 -3.50 -19.31 1.23
N VAL A 113 -2.53 -18.47 0.87
CA VAL A 113 -1.72 -18.64 -0.33
C VAL A 113 -0.79 -19.85 -0.15
N LYS A 114 -1.16 -20.98 -0.76
CA LYS A 114 -0.38 -22.22 -0.69
C LYS A 114 0.92 -22.19 -1.50
N ARG A 115 0.94 -21.38 -2.56
CA ARG A 115 2.09 -21.23 -3.44
C ARG A 115 2.54 -19.77 -3.53
N PRO A 116 3.20 -19.25 -2.47
CA PRO A 116 3.72 -17.90 -2.47
C PRO A 116 4.84 -17.75 -3.53
N LEU A 117 5.19 -16.50 -3.78
CA LEU A 117 6.27 -16.12 -4.67
C LEU A 117 7.60 -16.04 -3.92
N ARG A 118 8.68 -16.38 -4.63
CA ARG A 118 10.06 -16.08 -4.26
C ARG A 118 10.79 -15.49 -5.46
N ALA A 119 11.93 -14.86 -5.23
CA ALA A 119 12.82 -14.47 -6.32
C ALA A 119 13.31 -15.73 -7.07
N ARG A 120 13.40 -15.65 -8.40
CA ARG A 120 14.09 -16.67 -9.19
C ARG A 120 15.56 -16.76 -8.78
N ALA A 121 16.18 -17.91 -9.04
CA ALA A 121 17.62 -18.07 -8.86
C ALA A 121 18.38 -16.96 -9.61
N GLY A 122 19.26 -16.24 -8.91
CA GLY A 122 20.03 -15.12 -9.46
C GLY A 122 19.28 -13.80 -9.60
N ALA A 123 17.97 -13.76 -9.33
CA ALA A 123 17.17 -12.53 -9.35
C ALA A 123 17.13 -11.86 -7.96
N ASN A 124 16.79 -10.57 -7.94
CA ASN A 124 16.53 -9.81 -6.74
C ASN A 124 15.28 -8.94 -6.96
N VAL A 125 14.35 -9.02 -6.01
CA VAL A 125 13.01 -8.44 -6.13
C VAL A 125 12.84 -7.15 -5.30
N SER A 126 13.89 -6.69 -4.63
CA SER A 126 13.83 -5.50 -3.79
C SER A 126 13.72 -4.22 -4.63
N GLN A 127 13.02 -3.22 -4.09
CA GLN A 127 12.92 -1.90 -4.74
C GLN A 127 14.29 -1.22 -4.87
N MET A 128 15.20 -1.42 -3.91
CA MET A 128 16.58 -0.92 -3.97
C MET A 128 17.39 -1.53 -5.12
N HIS A 129 17.19 -2.82 -5.43
CA HIS A 129 17.83 -3.47 -6.58
C HIS A 129 17.39 -2.85 -7.90
N TYR A 130 16.07 -2.69 -8.11
CA TYR A 130 15.54 -2.04 -9.30
C TYR A 130 16.03 -0.60 -9.42
N ALA A 131 16.00 0.14 -8.31
CA ALA A 131 16.43 1.54 -8.27
C ALA A 131 17.89 1.73 -8.70
N ARG A 132 18.81 0.91 -8.16
CA ARG A 132 20.25 0.97 -8.50
C ARG A 132 20.55 0.56 -9.95
N ARG A 133 19.62 -0.14 -10.60
CA ARG A 133 19.69 -0.48 -12.04
C ARG A 133 19.03 0.57 -12.94
N GLY A 134 18.59 1.70 -12.37
CA GLY A 134 17.91 2.76 -13.13
C GLY A 134 16.45 2.45 -13.46
N ILE A 135 15.89 1.35 -12.96
CA ILE A 135 14.54 0.88 -13.28
C ILE A 135 13.53 1.58 -12.38
N ILE A 136 12.52 2.21 -13.00
CA ILE A 136 11.36 2.76 -12.32
C ILE A 136 10.27 1.70 -12.29
N THR A 137 9.83 1.35 -11.09
CA THR A 137 8.82 0.33 -10.87
C THR A 137 7.43 0.96 -10.76
N PRO A 138 6.34 0.20 -10.99
CA PRO A 138 4.98 0.67 -10.68
C PRO A 138 4.82 1.18 -9.24
N GLU A 139 5.53 0.62 -8.25
CA GLU A 139 5.48 1.16 -6.89
C GLU A 139 6.14 2.54 -6.76
N MET A 140 7.27 2.77 -7.44
CA MET A 140 7.94 4.08 -7.41
C MET A 140 7.05 5.15 -8.02
N GLU A 141 6.35 4.82 -9.10
CA GLU A 141 5.37 5.73 -9.69
C GLU A 141 4.15 5.94 -8.80
N TYR A 142 3.58 4.86 -8.23
CA TYR A 142 2.46 4.95 -7.32
C TYR A 142 2.77 5.89 -6.16
N VAL A 143 3.96 5.75 -5.55
CA VAL A 143 4.46 6.63 -4.49
C VAL A 143 4.59 8.07 -4.99
N ALA A 144 5.21 8.30 -6.15
CA ALA A 144 5.39 9.65 -6.68
C ALA A 144 4.05 10.38 -6.82
N THR A 145 3.05 9.74 -7.43
CA THR A 145 1.68 10.29 -7.51
C THR A 145 1.08 10.52 -6.12
N ARG A 146 1.26 9.58 -5.18
CA ARG A 146 0.69 9.65 -3.84
C ARG A 146 1.24 10.82 -3.02
N GLU A 147 2.55 11.07 -3.11
CA GLU A 147 3.22 12.16 -2.39
C GLU A 147 2.87 13.55 -2.95
N ASN A 148 2.53 13.60 -4.25
CA ASN A 148 2.05 14.83 -4.86
C ASN A 148 0.61 15.18 -4.45
N LEU A 149 -0.23 14.27 -3.93
CA LEU A 149 -1.63 14.57 -3.55
C LEU A 149 -2.47 15.23 -4.66
N GLY A 150 -2.19 14.91 -5.93
CA GLY A 150 -2.86 15.53 -7.08
C GLY A 150 -2.43 16.98 -7.36
N ARG A 151 -1.30 17.42 -6.80
CA ARG A 151 -0.83 18.82 -6.83
C ARG A 151 0.03 19.15 -8.06
N GLU A 152 -0.47 18.88 -9.26
CA GLU A 152 0.15 19.43 -10.50
C GLU A 152 0.19 20.98 -10.47
N MET A 153 -0.71 21.57 -9.71
CA MET A 153 -0.97 23.02 -9.58
C MET A 153 -0.06 23.76 -8.58
N LEU A 154 0.80 23.10 -7.80
CA LEU A 154 1.59 23.78 -6.75
C LEU A 154 2.88 24.45 -7.22
N ARG A 155 3.14 24.54 -8.54
CA ARG A 155 4.32 25.25 -9.06
C ARG A 155 4.43 26.71 -8.57
N GLU A 156 3.33 27.29 -8.12
CA GLU A 156 3.24 28.69 -7.71
C GLU A 156 3.30 28.92 -6.19
N TYR A 157 3.31 27.86 -5.36
CA TYR A 157 3.34 28.03 -3.90
C TYR A 157 4.78 28.13 -3.38
N ALA A 158 5.11 29.29 -2.82
CA ALA A 158 6.36 29.48 -2.10
C ALA A 158 6.35 28.67 -0.80
N ARG A 159 7.33 27.78 -0.64
CA ARG A 159 7.55 27.05 0.62
C ARG A 159 8.19 27.99 1.63
N ASP A 160 7.56 28.17 2.77
CA ASP A 160 8.08 28.94 3.90
C ASP A 160 8.34 28.01 5.09
N GLY A 161 9.56 27.49 5.18
CA GLY A 161 9.95 26.58 6.26
C GLY A 161 11.42 26.13 6.17
N GLU A 162 11.95 25.66 7.30
CA GLU A 162 13.32 25.13 7.41
C GLU A 162 13.31 23.60 7.40
N SER A 163 14.14 23.00 6.55
CA SER A 163 14.24 21.55 6.38
C SER A 163 15.53 20.95 6.95
N PHE A 164 16.41 21.79 7.48
CA PHE A 164 17.75 21.49 7.97
C PHE A 164 18.62 20.80 6.89
N GLY A 165 18.56 21.32 5.67
CA GLY A 165 19.31 20.81 4.51
C GLY A 165 18.70 19.54 3.86
N ALA A 166 17.40 19.31 3.98
CA ALA A 166 16.73 18.24 3.24
C ALA A 166 16.61 18.61 1.74
N ALA A 167 16.49 17.59 0.89
CA ALA A 167 16.35 17.77 -0.57
C ALA A 167 14.92 17.42 -0.98
N ILE A 168 13.94 18.15 -0.41
CA ILE A 168 12.52 17.98 -0.71
C ILE A 168 12.23 18.69 -2.04
N PRO A 169 11.77 17.99 -3.08
CA PRO A 169 11.44 18.63 -4.36
C PRO A 169 10.10 19.37 -4.26
N ASP A 170 9.86 20.33 -5.15
CA ASP A 170 8.53 20.95 -5.30
C ASP A 170 7.49 19.97 -5.87
N TYR A 171 7.97 19.02 -6.68
CA TYR A 171 7.16 17.96 -7.27
C TYR A 171 7.92 16.62 -7.23
N VAL A 172 7.27 15.58 -6.73
CA VAL A 172 7.87 14.24 -6.59
C VAL A 172 7.70 13.49 -7.90
N THR A 173 8.79 13.21 -8.61
CA THR A 173 8.76 12.38 -9.82
C THR A 173 9.11 10.92 -9.53
N PRO A 174 8.71 9.95 -10.38
CA PRO A 174 9.15 8.57 -10.24
C PRO A 174 10.68 8.40 -10.25
N GLU A 175 11.39 9.24 -11.02
CA GLU A 175 12.87 9.29 -11.05
C GLU A 175 13.44 9.74 -9.70
N PHE A 176 12.82 10.75 -9.06
CA PHE A 176 13.24 11.20 -7.72
C PHE A 176 13.05 10.09 -6.68
N VAL A 177 11.90 9.40 -6.72
CA VAL A 177 11.64 8.25 -5.82
C VAL A 177 12.70 7.17 -6.03
N ARG A 178 12.98 6.81 -7.29
CA ARG A 178 14.03 5.85 -7.64
C ARG A 178 15.38 6.28 -7.07
N ASP A 179 15.78 7.53 -7.25
CA ASP A 179 17.10 8.01 -6.82
C ASP A 179 17.26 8.00 -5.29
N GLU A 180 16.23 8.41 -4.54
CA GLU A 180 16.24 8.33 -3.08
C GLU A 180 16.31 6.89 -2.59
N VAL A 181 15.62 5.96 -3.25
CA VAL A 181 15.68 4.53 -2.95
C VAL A 181 17.05 3.93 -3.32
N ALA A 182 17.63 4.29 -4.46
CA ALA A 182 18.93 3.81 -4.91
C ALA A 182 20.06 4.19 -3.93
N ARG A 183 20.00 5.41 -3.41
CA ARG A 183 20.94 5.98 -2.43
C ARG A 183 20.66 5.55 -0.99
N GLY A 184 19.61 4.77 -0.75
CA GLY A 184 19.25 4.27 0.59
C GLY A 184 18.71 5.33 1.54
N ARG A 185 18.23 6.48 1.03
CA ARG A 185 17.61 7.55 1.81
C ARG A 185 16.10 7.39 1.96
N ALA A 186 15.51 6.52 1.17
CA ALA A 186 14.12 6.14 1.26
C ALA A 186 13.92 4.65 1.00
N ILE A 187 12.82 4.11 1.52
CA ILE A 187 12.39 2.73 1.29
C ILE A 187 10.93 2.68 0.87
N ILE A 188 10.58 1.62 0.13
CA ILE A 188 9.21 1.26 -0.21
C ILE A 188 8.97 -0.16 0.32
N PRO A 189 8.37 -0.32 1.52
CA PRO A 189 8.10 -1.63 2.10
C PRO A 189 7.01 -2.34 1.29
N SER A 190 7.40 -3.35 0.51
CA SER A 190 6.55 -3.92 -0.54
C SER A 190 6.92 -5.35 -0.83
N ASN A 191 6.63 -6.23 0.13
CA ASN A 191 6.86 -7.67 0.00
C ASN A 191 6.07 -8.22 -1.21
N ILE A 192 6.71 -9.06 -2.02
CA ILE A 192 6.11 -9.70 -3.19
C ILE A 192 4.92 -10.62 -2.86
N ASN A 193 4.78 -11.02 -1.59
CA ASN A 193 3.65 -11.81 -1.08
C ASN A 193 2.60 -10.98 -0.32
N HIS A 194 2.67 -9.64 -0.40
CA HIS A 194 1.64 -8.73 0.10
C HIS A 194 1.04 -7.89 -1.06
N PRO A 195 0.46 -8.54 -2.08
CA PRO A 195 -0.02 -7.87 -3.28
C PRO A 195 -1.25 -6.95 -3.05
N GLU A 196 -1.90 -7.06 -1.90
CA GLU A 196 -3.03 -6.22 -1.48
C GLU A 196 -2.59 -4.81 -1.05
N SER A 197 -1.29 -4.63 -0.76
CA SER A 197 -0.76 -3.36 -0.27
C SER A 197 -0.90 -2.21 -1.27
N GLU A 198 -1.25 -1.03 -0.77
CA GLU A 198 -1.10 0.22 -1.52
C GLU A 198 0.29 0.81 -1.26
N PRO A 199 1.17 0.93 -2.27
CA PRO A 199 2.54 1.40 -2.06
C PRO A 199 2.63 2.75 -1.36
N MET A 200 3.67 2.91 -0.53
CA MET A 200 4.01 4.14 0.17
C MET A 200 5.54 4.21 0.36
N ALA A 201 6.08 5.41 0.52
CA ALA A 201 7.50 5.60 0.82
C ALA A 201 7.74 6.16 2.22
N ILE A 202 8.88 5.75 2.79
CA ILE A 202 9.42 6.25 4.05
C ILE A 202 10.79 6.83 3.73
N GLY A 203 10.98 8.12 4.00
CA GLY A 203 12.26 8.81 3.80
C GLY A 203 12.15 10.29 4.16
N ARG A 204 13.29 10.93 4.44
CA ARG A 204 13.34 12.31 4.94
C ARG A 204 12.72 13.34 3.98
N ASN A 205 12.78 13.08 2.68
CA ASN A 205 12.30 14.01 1.65
C ASN A 205 10.84 13.78 1.23
N PHE A 206 10.10 12.95 1.97
CA PHE A 206 8.70 12.63 1.73
C PHE A 206 7.85 13.14 2.90
N LEU A 207 6.52 13.04 2.79
CA LEU A 207 5.64 13.29 3.93
C LEU A 207 6.07 12.43 5.13
N VAL A 208 6.04 13.00 6.34
CA VAL A 208 6.29 12.21 7.55
C VAL A 208 5.23 11.13 7.67
N LYS A 209 5.67 9.90 7.96
CA LYS A 209 4.80 8.72 8.10
C LYS A 209 4.68 8.34 9.57
N ILE A 210 3.53 7.79 9.94
CA ILE A 210 3.26 7.29 11.30
C ILE A 210 2.98 5.79 11.25
N ASN A 211 3.16 5.13 12.38
CA ASN A 211 2.88 3.71 12.57
C ASN A 211 1.94 3.53 13.77
N ALA A 212 0.97 2.63 13.65
CA ALA A 212 0.11 2.22 14.76
C ALA A 212 0.42 0.76 15.10
N ASN A 213 0.76 0.49 16.35
CA ASN A 213 1.04 -0.87 16.81
C ASN A 213 -0.28 -1.60 17.09
N ILE A 214 -0.40 -2.82 16.57
CA ILE A 214 -1.48 -3.77 16.87
C ILE A 214 -0.88 -5.06 17.45
N GLY A 215 -1.73 -5.97 17.93
CA GLY A 215 -1.34 -7.26 18.53
C GLY A 215 -1.15 -8.36 17.52
#